data_AF-A0A2W6RNC1-F1
#
_entry.id   AF-A0A2W6RNC1-F1
#
_cell.length_a   1.000
_cell.length_b   1.000
_cell.length_c   1.000
_cell.angle_alpha   90.00
_cell.angle_beta   90.00
_cell.angle_gamma   90.00
#
_symmetry.space_group_name_H-M   'P 1'
#
loop_
_entity.id
_entity.type
_entity.pdbx_description
1 polymer ?
#
loop_
_entity_poly.entity_id
_entity_poly.type
_entity_poly.pdbx_seq_one_letter_code
_entity_poly.pdbx_strand_id
1 'polypeptide(L)'
;MSTDDPQTCRRALREIGEIAAVARLPDTQMTDREALESISAIAEWVDEETSGAQPDCGSIIHRLNTLTADVDFEALTDGEALVLFRTVLDALRRV
;
A
#
# COMPACT_ATOMS: atom_id res chain seq x y z
N MET A 1 -16.21 -17.86 -2.29
CA MET A 1 -16.75 -17.02 -1.21
C MET A 1 -16.52 -15.61 -1.66
N SER A 2 -17.57 -14.85 -1.97
CA SER A 2 -17.43 -13.47 -2.43
C SER A 2 -17.25 -12.57 -1.21
N THR A 3 -16.02 -12.17 -0.95
CA THR A 3 -15.63 -11.25 0.12
C THR A 3 -15.58 -9.82 -0.43
N ASP A 4 -16.72 -9.35 -0.96
CA ASP A 4 -17.03 -7.92 -0.99
C ASP A 4 -17.26 -7.47 0.46
N ASP A 5 -16.21 -7.48 1.29
CA ASP A 5 -16.27 -7.05 2.68
C ASP A 5 -15.63 -5.67 2.82
N PRO A 6 -16.44 -4.61 2.96
CA PRO A 6 -15.96 -3.26 3.20
C PRO A 6 -15.12 -3.14 4.48
N GLN A 7 -15.18 -4.13 5.40
CA GLN A 7 -14.32 -4.17 6.58
C GLN A 7 -12.90 -4.64 6.24
N THR A 8 -12.73 -5.57 5.30
CA THR A 8 -11.41 -6.03 4.83
C THR A 8 -10.65 -4.88 4.20
N CYS A 9 -11.28 -4.14 3.27
CA CYS A 9 -10.64 -2.98 2.64
C CYS A 9 -10.25 -1.89 3.65
N ARG A 10 -11.15 -1.56 4.60
CA ARG A 10 -10.86 -0.55 5.64
C ARG A 10 -9.75 -1.00 6.60
N ARG A 11 -9.70 -2.29 6.94
CA ARG A 11 -8.63 -2.86 7.76
C ARG A 11 -7.29 -2.79 7.03
N ALA A 12 -7.26 -3.13 5.75
CA ALA A 12 -6.06 -3.05 4.94
C ALA A 12 -5.51 -1.64 4.82
N LEU A 13 -6.36 -0.64 4.55
CA LEU A 13 -5.92 0.77 4.51
C LEU A 13 -5.33 1.23 5.84
N ARG A 14 -5.90 0.77 6.95
CA ARG A 14 -5.34 1.05 8.27
C ARG A 14 -3.96 0.43 8.45
N GLU A 15 -3.80 -0.83 8.06
CA GLU A 15 -2.52 -1.56 8.16
C GLU A 15 -1.43 -0.92 7.28
N ILE A 16 -1.78 -0.58 6.04
CA ILE A 16 -0.94 0.19 5.12
C ILE A 16 -0.53 1.54 5.72
N GLY A 17 -1.48 2.24 6.35
CA GLY A 17 -1.21 3.51 7.03
C GLY A 17 -0.27 3.36 8.23
N GLU A 18 -0.41 2.29 9.01
CA GLU A 18 0.45 1.97 10.14
C GLU A 18 1.89 1.64 9.68
N ILE A 19 2.05 0.82 8.64
CA ILE A 19 3.36 0.53 8.01
C ILE A 19 4.01 1.84 7.52
N ALA A 20 3.24 2.66 6.80
CA ALA A 20 3.74 3.91 6.26
C ALA A 20 4.09 4.94 7.35
N ALA A 21 3.43 4.90 8.50
CA ALA A 21 3.77 5.73 9.65
C ALA A 21 5.06 5.25 10.34
N VAL A 22 5.25 3.93 10.47
CA VAL A 22 6.45 3.32 11.08
C VAL A 22 7.68 3.61 10.24
N ALA A 23 7.62 3.42 8.91
CA ALA A 23 8.75 3.66 8.02
C ALA A 23 9.28 5.12 8.05
N ARG A 24 8.46 6.09 8.48
CA ARG A 24 8.87 7.50 8.60
C ARG A 24 9.55 7.84 9.93
N LEU A 25 9.58 6.92 10.89
CA LEU A 25 10.18 7.17 12.19
C LEU A 25 11.71 7.00 12.10
N PRO A 26 12.50 7.97 12.63
CA PRO A 26 13.96 8.01 12.45
C PRO A 26 14.73 6.90 13.16
N ASP A 27 14.10 6.19 14.10
CA ASP A 27 14.71 5.12 14.93
C ASP A 27 14.21 3.72 14.57
N THR A 28 13.56 3.54 13.41
CA THR A 28 13.04 2.22 13.02
C THR A 28 14.01 1.45 12.16
N GLN A 29 13.98 0.12 12.29
CA GLN A 29 14.73 -0.79 11.43
C GLN A 29 14.06 -0.99 10.06
N MET A 30 12.90 -0.38 9.82
CA MET A 30 12.13 -0.57 8.59
C MET A 30 12.56 0.46 7.55
N THR A 31 13.15 -0.03 6.47
CA THR A 31 13.53 0.76 5.30
C THR A 31 12.30 1.12 4.46
N ASP A 32 12.41 2.19 3.65
CA ASP A 32 11.36 2.58 2.71
C ASP A 32 10.99 1.43 1.75
N ARG A 33 11.97 0.59 1.39
CA ARG A 33 11.78 -0.59 0.55
C ARG A 33 10.96 -1.67 1.24
N GLU A 34 11.29 -2.05 2.48
CA GLU A 34 10.52 -3.05 3.23
C GLU A 34 9.07 -2.59 3.48
N ALA A 35 8.88 -1.28 3.68
CA ALA A 35 7.57 -0.69 3.79
C ALA A 35 6.79 -0.79 2.47
N LEU A 36 7.43 -0.51 1.33
CA LEU A 36 6.83 -0.63 0.01
C LEU A 36 6.45 -2.07 -0.34
N GLU A 37 7.33 -3.04 -0.08
CA GLU A 37 7.04 -4.46 -0.26
C GLU A 37 5.80 -4.88 0.53
N SER A 38 5.76 -4.50 1.82
CA SER A 38 4.62 -4.82 2.69
C SER A 38 3.31 -4.17 2.22
N ILE A 39 3.36 -2.90 1.80
CA ILE A 39 2.19 -2.18 1.30
C ILE A 39 1.70 -2.80 -0.01
N SER A 40 2.61 -3.17 -0.92
CA SER A 40 2.27 -3.79 -2.20
C SER A 40 1.55 -5.14 -2.01
N ALA A 41 2.07 -5.99 -1.12
CA ALA A 41 1.48 -7.29 -0.83
C ALA A 41 0.06 -7.18 -0.25
N ILE A 42 -0.16 -6.20 0.65
CA ILE A 42 -1.50 -5.95 1.20
C ILE A 42 -2.42 -5.39 0.11
N ALA A 43 -1.95 -4.47 -0.72
CA ALA A 43 -2.76 -3.86 -1.78
C ALA A 43 -3.19 -4.89 -2.83
N GLU A 44 -2.27 -5.75 -3.28
CA GLU A 44 -2.54 -6.84 -4.23
C GLU A 44 -3.60 -7.81 -3.67
N TRP A 45 -3.35 -8.34 -2.47
CA TRP A 45 -4.27 -9.29 -1.83
C TRP A 45 -5.69 -8.71 -1.68
N VAL A 46 -5.81 -7.44 -1.28
CA VAL A 46 -7.12 -6.80 -1.08
C VAL A 46 -7.78 -6.47 -2.41
N ASP A 47 -7.03 -6.05 -3.44
CA ASP A 47 -7.56 -5.80 -4.78
C ASP A 47 -8.15 -7.08 -5.38
N GLU A 48 -7.49 -8.22 -5.19
CA GLU A 48 -7.98 -9.54 -5.59
C GLU A 48 -9.24 -9.95 -4.80
N GLU A 49 -9.21 -9.84 -3.47
CA GLU A 49 -10.29 -10.30 -2.60
C GLU A 49 -11.56 -9.47 -2.72
N THR A 50 -11.41 -8.16 -2.93
CA THR A 50 -12.53 -7.23 -2.82
C THR A 50 -13.25 -6.97 -4.13
N SER A 51 -12.76 -7.47 -5.28
CA SER A 51 -13.42 -7.55 -6.61
C SER A 51 -14.79 -6.80 -6.71
N GLY A 52 -14.82 -5.47 -6.55
CA GLY A 52 -16.05 -4.67 -6.54
C GLY A 52 -16.35 -3.78 -5.32
N ALA A 53 -15.57 -3.82 -4.24
CA ALA A 53 -15.93 -3.15 -2.98
C ALA A 53 -15.78 -1.62 -3.02
N GLN A 54 -16.92 -0.94 -3.25
CA GLN A 54 -17.24 0.49 -3.05
C GLN A 54 -16.27 1.56 -3.63
N PRO A 55 -16.81 2.70 -4.11
CA PRO A 55 -16.05 3.65 -4.92
C PRO A 55 -14.84 4.28 -4.22
N ASP A 56 -14.84 4.39 -2.88
CA ASP A 56 -13.79 5.12 -2.19
C ASP A 56 -12.63 4.19 -1.76
N CYS A 57 -12.92 3.17 -0.95
CA CYS A 57 -11.87 2.28 -0.41
C CYS A 57 -11.18 1.44 -1.50
N GLY A 58 -11.97 0.82 -2.37
CA GLY A 58 -11.44 0.03 -3.49
C GLY A 58 -10.61 0.87 -4.46
N SER A 59 -10.96 2.14 -4.68
CA SER A 59 -10.17 3.01 -5.57
C SER A 59 -8.76 3.29 -5.06
N ILE A 60 -8.60 3.40 -3.73
CA ILE A 60 -7.29 3.66 -3.10
C ILE A 60 -6.45 2.39 -3.16
N ILE A 61 -7.02 1.25 -2.78
CA ILE A 61 -6.34 -0.05 -2.87
C ILE A 61 -5.91 -0.35 -4.30
N HIS A 62 -6.82 -0.21 -5.27
CA HIS A 62 -6.53 -0.42 -6.68
C HIS A 62 -5.43 0.53 -7.18
N ARG A 63 -5.45 1.79 -6.75
CA ARG A 63 -4.40 2.76 -7.08
C ARG A 63 -3.06 2.40 -6.46
N LEU A 64 -3.04 1.94 -5.21
CA LEU A 64 -1.83 1.47 -4.55
C LEU A 64 -1.26 0.24 -5.27
N ASN A 65 -2.12 -0.74 -5.57
CA ASN A 65 -1.74 -1.93 -6.33
C ASN A 65 -1.15 -1.54 -7.69
N THR A 66 -1.82 -0.66 -8.44
CA THR A 66 -1.33 -0.17 -9.75
C THR A 66 0.01 0.55 -9.65
N LEU A 67 0.26 1.29 -8.57
CA LEU A 67 1.54 1.97 -8.36
C LEU A 67 2.69 0.99 -8.07
N THR A 68 2.38 -0.23 -7.62
CA THR A 68 3.37 -1.22 -7.17
C THR A 68 3.44 -2.50 -8.01
N ALA A 69 2.45 -2.79 -8.86
CA ALA A 69 2.26 -4.08 -9.53
C ALA A 69 3.42 -4.54 -10.44
N ASP A 70 4.24 -3.62 -10.93
CA ASP A 70 5.38 -3.91 -11.83
C ASP A 70 6.73 -3.46 -11.24
N VAL A 71 6.77 -3.19 -9.92
CA VAL A 71 7.97 -2.70 -9.27
C VAL A 71 8.81 -3.87 -8.79
N ASP A 72 10.03 -3.99 -9.34
CA ASP A 72 11.06 -4.85 -8.78
C ASP A 72 11.72 -4.15 -7.58
N PHE A 73 11.20 -4.41 -6.38
CA PHE A 73 11.69 -3.80 -5.15
C PHE A 73 13.15 -4.15 -4.83
N GLU A 74 13.64 -5.33 -5.23
CA GLU A 74 15.03 -5.72 -5.01
C GLU A 74 16.00 -4.91 -5.88
N ALA A 75 15.54 -4.46 -7.05
CA ALA A 75 16.31 -3.64 -7.98
C ALA A 75 16.26 -2.13 -7.70
N LEU A 76 15.37 -1.66 -6.81
CA LEU A 76 15.26 -0.24 -6.48
C LEU A 76 16.48 0.26 -5.70
N THR A 77 16.99 1.41 -6.11
CA THR A 77 17.90 2.19 -5.27
C THR A 77 17.15 2.84 -4.11
N ASP A 78 17.86 3.20 -3.03
CA ASP A 78 17.28 3.91 -1.88
C ASP A 78 16.54 5.20 -2.29
N GLY A 79 17.07 5.91 -3.30
CA GLY A 79 16.46 7.13 -3.83
C GLY A 79 15.15 6.87 -4.58
N GLU A 80 15.08 5.79 -5.36
CA GLU A 80 13.87 5.39 -6.09
C GLU A 80 12.80 4.86 -5.13
N ALA A 81 13.22 4.05 -4.14
CA ALA A 81 12.35 3.58 -3.07
C ALA A 81 11.74 4.76 -2.29
N LEU A 82 12.53 5.77 -1.93
CA LEU A 82 12.02 6.97 -1.26
C LEU A 82 11.00 7.74 -2.11
N VAL A 83 11.24 7.89 -3.42
CA VAL A 83 10.31 8.59 -4.33
C VAL A 83 9.00 7.82 -4.48
N LEU A 84 9.07 6.49 -4.66
CA LEU A 84 7.91 5.64 -4.77
C LEU A 84 7.11 5.62 -3.46
N PHE A 85 7.79 5.54 -2.32
CA PHE A 85 7.17 5.58 -1.00
C PHE A 85 6.44 6.90 -0.74
N ARG A 86 7.01 8.04 -1.15
CA ARG A 86 6.30 9.34 -1.13
C ARG A 86 5.06 9.36 -2.02
N THR A 87 5.13 8.71 -3.18
CA THR A 87 3.99 8.61 -4.10
C THR A 87 2.85 7.78 -3.49
N VAL A 88 3.18 6.68 -2.80
CA VAL A 88 2.25 5.88 -2.02
C VAL A 88 1.62 6.69 -0.87
N LEU A 89 2.42 7.46 -0.13
CA LEU A 89 1.92 8.34 0.93
C LEU A 89 0.94 9.40 0.41
N ASP A 90 1.21 9.99 -0.75
CA ASP A 90 0.32 10.98 -1.35
C ASP A 90 -0.97 10.36 -1.90
N ALA A 91 -0.95 9.08 -2.30
CA ALA A 91 -2.16 8.34 -2.64
C ALA A 91 -3.05 8.12 -1.40
N LEU A 92 -2.45 7.81 -0.25
CA LEU A 92 -3.15 7.61 1.03
C LEU A 92 -3.73 8.89 1.66
N ARG A 93 -3.18 10.07 1.36
CA ARG A 93 -3.65 11.36 1.92
C ARG A 93 -4.91 11.91 1.25
N ARG A 94 -5.27 11.41 0.07
CA ARG A 94 -6.39 11.94 -0.74
C ARG A 94 -7.73 11.24 -0.45
N VAL A 95 -7.87 10.70 0.75
CA VAL A 95 -9.01 9.91 1.24
C VAL A 95 -9.86 10.73 2.20
#